data_AF-A0A8J5SY99-F1
#
_entry.id   AF-A0A8J5SY99-F1
#
_cell.length_a   1.000
_cell.length_b   1.000
_cell.length_c   1.000
_cell.angle_alpha   90.00
_cell.angle_beta   90.00
_cell.angle_gamma   90.00
#
_symmetry.space_group_name_H-M   'P 1'
#
loop_
_entity.id
_entity.type
_entity.pdbx_description
1 polymer ?
#
loop_
_entity_poly.entity_id
_entity_poly.type
_entity_poly.pdbx_seq_one_letter_code
_entity_poly.pdbx_strand_id
1 'polypeptide(L)'
;MAAPARRPDFSSAASPSPSPASAGRRLLRTQTVGNLGESIFDSEIVPSSLVEIAPILRVANEVDATNPRVAYLCRFYAFEKAHRLDPASSGRGVRQFKTALLQRLERENDPTLKGRVHQSDAREMQRFYREYYKKYIQALQNVADRTDRALLTKAYQTAAVLFEVLKAVNVSQSVEVDQAILDTHNKVEEKKKLYVPYNILPLDPESINQAIMQYPEIIAAVNALRVIRGLPWPKEHDKKPDENRTGKDLLDWLQAMFGFQKDNVSNQREHLILLLANVHIRQTPQQSKLDDKALDAVMKRLFKNYKKWCKYLGRKSSLWLPTIQQEVQQRKLLYMGLYLLIWGEAANLRFMPECLCYIYHHMAFELYGMLAGNVSPMTGENVIPAYGGDEEAFLMKVVTPIYKVIEKVHSLYDCISHHFFLLIFRLIS
;
A
#
# COMPACT_ATOMS: atom_id res chain seq x y z
N MET A 1 -70.74 -43.39 -15.61
CA MET A 1 -70.94 -43.73 -14.18
C MET A 1 -70.89 -42.45 -13.36
N ALA A 2 -71.95 -42.22 -12.58
CA ALA A 2 -72.07 -41.35 -11.40
C ALA A 2 -71.84 -39.81 -11.52
N ALA A 3 -72.96 -39.08 -11.40
CA ALA A 3 -73.10 -37.82 -10.65
C ALA A 3 -73.02 -38.10 -9.11
N PRO A 4 -73.14 -37.15 -8.14
CA PRO A 4 -73.61 -35.74 -8.19
C PRO A 4 -72.72 -34.72 -7.41
N ALA A 5 -72.86 -33.38 -7.55
CA ALA A 5 -73.84 -32.44 -6.96
C ALA A 5 -74.01 -32.61 -5.42
N ARG A 6 -74.03 -31.60 -4.51
CA ARG A 6 -74.40 -30.18 -4.52
C ARG A 6 -74.04 -29.52 -3.15
N ARG A 7 -73.60 -28.23 -3.18
CA ARG A 7 -73.99 -27.04 -2.34
C ARG A 7 -73.81 -27.05 -0.79
N PRO A 8 -74.03 -25.93 -0.08
CA PRO A 8 -73.30 -24.64 -0.05
C PRO A 8 -72.98 -24.20 1.41
N ASP A 9 -72.24 -23.10 1.63
CA ASP A 9 -72.75 -21.95 2.43
C ASP A 9 -71.73 -20.82 2.66
N PHE A 10 -72.32 -19.63 2.81
CA PHE A 10 -71.78 -18.27 2.74
C PHE A 10 -71.02 -17.82 3.99
N SER A 11 -69.99 -16.97 3.80
CA SER A 11 -69.88 -15.58 4.32
C SER A 11 -68.42 -15.09 4.27
N SER A 12 -68.06 -13.83 4.04
CA SER A 12 -68.61 -12.69 3.31
C SER A 12 -67.47 -11.66 3.18
N ALA A 13 -67.39 -11.00 2.01
CA ALA A 13 -66.87 -9.66 1.74
C ALA A 13 -65.46 -9.23 2.23
N ALA A 14 -64.59 -8.91 1.27
CA ALA A 14 -63.79 -7.67 1.29
C ALA A 14 -63.34 -7.31 -0.14
N SER A 15 -63.77 -6.15 -0.63
CA SER A 15 -63.37 -5.52 -1.90
C SER A 15 -62.56 -4.23 -1.59
N PRO A 16 -62.03 -3.53 -2.60
CA PRO A 16 -60.61 -3.30 -2.82
C PRO A 16 -60.07 -2.00 -2.19
N SER A 17 -58.79 -1.99 -1.85
CA SER A 17 -58.07 -0.83 -1.33
C SER A 17 -57.58 0.12 -2.45
N PRO A 18 -57.82 1.44 -2.32
CA PRO A 18 -57.14 2.48 -3.08
C PRO A 18 -55.85 2.93 -2.37
N SER A 19 -54.93 3.50 -3.15
CA SER A 19 -53.62 4.01 -2.76
C SER A 19 -53.65 5.09 -1.66
N PRO A 20 -52.56 5.28 -0.90
CA PRO A 20 -52.28 6.56 -0.29
C PRO A 20 -50.92 7.16 -0.68
N ALA A 21 -50.94 8.49 -0.70
CA ALA A 21 -49.88 9.42 -1.00
C ALA A 21 -48.82 9.57 0.11
N SER A 22 -47.69 10.16 -0.31
CA SER A 22 -46.67 10.93 0.44
C SER A 22 -46.70 10.92 1.99
N ALA A 23 -45.66 10.35 2.59
CA ALA A 23 -45.21 10.70 3.94
C ALA A 23 -43.69 10.93 3.92
N GLY A 24 -43.27 12.10 4.42
CA GLY A 24 -41.88 12.56 4.41
C GLY A 24 -40.92 11.60 5.12
N ARG A 25 -39.70 11.50 4.57
CA ARG A 25 -38.56 10.84 5.23
C ARG A 25 -38.27 11.54 6.55
N ARG A 26 -38.78 10.93 7.63
CA ARG A 26 -38.50 11.29 9.02
C ARG A 26 -37.00 11.12 9.25
N LEU A 27 -36.31 12.22 9.55
CA LEU A 27 -34.93 12.22 10.05
C LEU A 27 -34.85 11.28 11.27
N LEU A 28 -34.05 10.23 11.17
CA LEU A 28 -33.77 9.33 12.28
C LEU A 28 -32.97 10.10 13.34
N ARG A 29 -33.68 10.40 14.42
CA ARG A 29 -33.21 11.01 15.67
C ARG A 29 -32.03 10.21 16.23
N THR A 30 -30.99 10.93 16.65
CA THR A 30 -29.82 10.42 17.38
C THR A 30 -30.27 9.54 18.55
N GLN A 31 -29.88 8.27 18.55
CA GLN A 31 -30.20 7.34 19.63
C GLN A 31 -29.36 7.65 20.87
N THR A 32 -30.04 7.85 21.99
CA THR A 32 -29.48 8.04 23.33
C THR A 32 -29.06 6.71 23.96
N VAL A 33 -27.76 6.60 24.29
CA VAL A 33 -27.10 5.98 25.48
C VAL A 33 -27.43 4.52 25.89
N GLY A 34 -28.48 3.86 25.40
CA GLY A 34 -29.00 2.67 26.08
C GLY A 34 -28.59 1.28 25.58
N ASN A 35 -27.99 1.09 24.39
CA ASN A 35 -27.83 -0.28 23.86
C ASN A 35 -26.66 -0.51 22.86
N LEU A 36 -25.54 0.20 23.03
CA LEU A 36 -24.38 0.15 22.11
C LEU A 36 -23.27 -0.82 22.57
N GLY A 37 -23.63 -1.87 23.32
CA GLY A 37 -22.71 -2.61 24.20
C GLY A 37 -21.66 -3.50 23.52
N GLU A 38 -21.86 -3.94 22.28
CA GLU A 38 -20.95 -4.92 21.64
C GLU A 38 -20.50 -4.52 20.21
N SER A 39 -21.35 -3.85 19.42
CA SER A 39 -21.06 -3.57 18.00
C SER A 39 -20.21 -2.32 17.70
N ILE A 40 -19.93 -1.46 18.69
CA ILE A 40 -19.01 -0.31 18.51
C ILE A 40 -17.53 -0.77 18.46
N PHE A 41 -17.24 -1.96 18.96
CA PHE A 41 -15.88 -2.39 19.26
C PHE A 41 -15.31 -3.41 18.29
N ASP A 42 -15.99 -3.64 17.17
CA ASP A 42 -15.33 -4.25 16.02
C ASP A 42 -14.13 -3.37 15.64
N SER A 43 -12.97 -3.99 15.53
CA SER A 43 -11.65 -3.38 15.27
C SER A 43 -11.59 -2.49 14.01
N GLU A 44 -12.71 -2.35 13.30
CA GLU A 44 -12.89 -1.67 12.02
C GLU A 44 -13.54 -0.28 12.15
N ILE A 45 -14.04 0.13 13.32
CA ILE A 45 -14.69 1.44 13.51
C ILE A 45 -13.83 2.35 14.40
N VAL A 46 -12.62 2.66 13.93
CA VAL A 46 -11.77 3.69 14.56
C VAL A 46 -12.00 5.04 13.87
N PRO A 47 -12.20 6.15 14.60
CA PRO A 47 -12.31 7.47 14.00
C PRO A 47 -11.13 7.78 13.06
N SER A 48 -11.39 8.46 11.94
CA SER A 48 -10.35 8.77 10.92
C SER A 48 -9.12 9.51 11.48
N SER A 49 -9.27 10.31 12.53
CA SER A 49 -8.17 11.00 13.22
C SER A 49 -7.34 10.10 14.12
N LEU A 50 -7.77 8.86 14.37
CA LEU A 50 -7.15 7.89 15.27
C LEU A 50 -6.72 6.60 14.55
N VAL A 51 -6.60 6.59 13.21
CA VAL A 51 -6.28 5.36 12.44
C VAL A 51 -5.04 4.62 12.96
N GLU A 52 -4.08 5.34 13.54
CA GLU A 52 -2.86 4.78 14.14
C GLU A 52 -3.09 3.81 15.31
N ILE A 53 -4.22 3.86 16.02
CA ILE A 53 -4.49 2.92 17.13
C ILE A 53 -5.13 1.62 16.66
N ALA A 54 -5.65 1.57 15.43
CA ALA A 54 -6.36 0.40 14.91
C ALA A 54 -5.52 -0.89 14.92
N PRO A 55 -4.21 -0.88 14.55
CA PRO A 55 -3.35 -2.06 14.69
C PRO A 55 -3.25 -2.57 16.14
N ILE A 56 -3.20 -1.67 17.12
CA ILE A 56 -3.09 -2.03 18.55
C ILE A 56 -4.35 -2.75 19.01
N LEU A 57 -5.53 -2.24 18.63
CA LEU A 57 -6.81 -2.86 18.99
C LEU A 57 -7.04 -4.20 18.29
N ARG A 58 -6.60 -4.34 17.03
CA ARG A 58 -6.60 -5.63 16.33
C ARG A 58 -5.77 -6.66 17.08
N VAL A 59 -4.54 -6.30 17.47
CA VAL A 59 -3.67 -7.19 18.25
C VAL A 59 -4.29 -7.52 19.62
N ALA A 60 -4.91 -6.55 20.29
CA ALA A 60 -5.59 -6.80 21.55
C ALA A 60 -6.71 -7.86 21.41
N ASN A 61 -7.50 -7.80 20.34
CA ASN A 61 -8.56 -8.77 20.08
C ASN A 61 -8.00 -10.14 19.69
N GLU A 62 -6.87 -10.19 18.97
CA GLU A 62 -6.20 -11.45 18.60
C GLU A 62 -5.64 -12.20 19.82
N VAL A 63 -5.08 -11.46 20.78
CA VAL A 63 -4.43 -12.07 21.96
C VAL A 63 -5.39 -12.30 23.13
N ASP A 64 -6.62 -11.76 23.08
CA ASP A 64 -7.61 -11.80 24.17
C ASP A 64 -7.91 -13.22 24.66
N ALA A 65 -8.13 -14.14 23.73
CA ALA A 65 -8.40 -15.54 24.04
C ALA A 65 -7.19 -16.28 24.65
N THR A 66 -5.96 -15.80 24.38
CA THR A 66 -4.72 -16.46 24.86
C THR A 66 -4.24 -15.86 26.19
N ASN A 67 -4.26 -14.54 26.32
CA ASN A 67 -3.88 -13.83 27.54
C ASN A 67 -4.74 -12.56 27.69
N PRO A 68 -5.84 -12.63 28.45
CA PRO A 68 -6.74 -11.49 28.66
C PRO A 68 -6.05 -10.27 29.30
N ARG A 69 -5.02 -10.49 30.13
CA ARG A 69 -4.29 -9.37 30.76
C ARG A 69 -3.46 -8.61 29.73
N VAL A 70 -2.79 -9.30 28.82
CA VAL A 70 -2.04 -8.66 27.72
C VAL A 70 -2.98 -7.91 26.78
N ALA A 71 -4.14 -8.48 26.47
CA ALA A 71 -5.16 -7.81 25.66
C ALA A 71 -5.66 -6.51 26.34
N TYR A 72 -5.95 -6.57 27.64
CA TYR A 72 -6.27 -5.39 28.44
C TYR A 72 -5.18 -4.32 28.37
N LEU A 73 -3.91 -4.69 28.53
CA LEU A 73 -2.78 -3.75 28.44
C LEU A 73 -2.64 -3.12 27.05
N CYS A 74 -2.89 -3.88 25.99
CA CYS A 74 -2.93 -3.34 24.62
C CYS A 74 -4.06 -2.32 24.45
N ARG A 75 -5.27 -2.61 24.96
CA ARG A 75 -6.41 -1.66 24.94
C ARG A 75 -6.12 -0.40 25.76
N PHE A 76 -5.48 -0.56 26.92
CA PHE A 76 -5.09 0.56 27.77
C PHE A 76 -4.07 1.46 27.07
N TYR A 77 -3.05 0.86 26.45
CA TYR A 77 -2.08 1.60 25.64
C TYR A 77 -2.73 2.32 24.44
N ALA A 78 -3.66 1.66 23.74
CA ALA A 78 -4.42 2.28 22.66
C ALA A 78 -5.23 3.50 23.15
N PHE A 79 -5.82 3.43 24.34
CA PHE A 79 -6.53 4.55 24.96
C PHE A 79 -5.58 5.72 25.27
N GLU A 80 -4.42 5.47 25.88
CA GLU A 80 -3.42 6.51 26.13
C GLU A 80 -2.93 7.16 24.83
N LYS A 81 -2.63 6.35 23.81
CA LYS A 81 -2.20 6.83 22.50
C LYS A 81 -3.28 7.68 21.84
N ALA A 82 -4.54 7.25 21.91
CA ALA A 82 -5.67 8.05 21.44
C ALA A 82 -5.78 9.39 22.18
N HIS A 83 -5.52 9.42 23.48
CA HIS A 83 -5.50 10.66 24.26
C HIS A 83 -4.39 11.61 23.82
N ARG A 84 -3.17 11.09 23.55
CA ARG A 84 -2.05 11.89 23.04
C ARG A 84 -2.31 12.45 21.63
N LEU A 85 -2.97 11.68 20.76
CA LEU A 85 -3.26 12.09 19.38
C LEU A 85 -4.34 13.19 19.28
N ASP A 86 -5.35 13.18 20.15
CA ASP A 86 -6.40 14.21 20.18
C ASP A 86 -6.82 14.55 21.62
N PRO A 87 -6.02 15.32 22.37
CA PRO A 87 -6.30 15.60 23.78
C PRO A 87 -7.67 16.25 24.01
N ALA A 88 -8.09 17.13 23.10
CA ALA A 88 -9.37 17.85 23.17
C ALA A 88 -10.59 17.00 22.73
N SER A 89 -10.36 15.81 22.16
CA SER A 89 -11.42 14.95 21.59
C SER A 89 -12.28 15.68 20.55
N SER A 90 -11.62 16.50 19.74
CA SER A 90 -12.23 17.40 18.75
C SER A 90 -12.66 16.67 17.47
N GLY A 91 -12.05 15.51 17.18
CA GLY A 91 -12.37 14.72 16.01
C GLY A 91 -13.79 14.13 16.04
N ARG A 92 -14.41 13.99 14.86
CA ARG A 92 -15.74 13.38 14.72
C ARG A 92 -15.75 11.98 15.34
N GLY A 93 -16.61 11.76 16.34
CA GLY A 93 -16.77 10.46 17.01
C GLY A 93 -15.68 10.11 18.03
N VAL A 94 -14.61 10.91 18.15
CA VAL A 94 -13.47 10.61 19.05
C VAL A 94 -13.89 10.54 20.51
N ARG A 95 -14.70 11.51 20.97
CA ARG A 95 -15.16 11.52 22.36
C ARG A 95 -15.99 10.28 22.70
N GLN A 96 -16.93 9.91 21.84
CA GLN A 96 -17.78 8.72 22.02
C GLN A 96 -16.91 7.45 22.07
N PHE A 97 -15.97 7.34 21.14
CA PHE A 97 -15.03 6.22 21.07
C PHE A 97 -14.18 6.11 22.35
N LYS A 98 -13.56 7.21 22.81
CA LYS A 98 -12.74 7.22 24.03
C LYS A 98 -13.54 6.85 25.27
N THR A 99 -14.75 7.41 25.41
CA THR A 99 -15.63 7.08 26.54
C THR A 99 -16.01 5.60 26.54
N ALA A 100 -16.36 5.05 25.37
CA ALA A 100 -16.72 3.65 25.23
C ALA A 100 -15.52 2.72 25.55
N LEU A 101 -14.32 3.07 25.07
CA LEU A 101 -13.09 2.31 25.36
C LEU A 101 -12.73 2.37 26.85
N LEU A 102 -12.89 3.53 27.50
CA LEU A 102 -12.64 3.68 28.93
C LEU A 102 -13.59 2.82 29.77
N GLN A 103 -14.89 2.84 29.47
CA GLN A 103 -15.89 2.00 30.16
C GLN A 103 -15.57 0.50 30.04
N ARG A 104 -15.05 0.08 28.89
CA ARG A 104 -14.61 -1.30 28.68
C ARG A 104 -13.38 -1.63 29.54
N LEU A 105 -12.40 -0.73 29.58
CA LEU A 105 -11.22 -0.89 30.42
C LEU A 105 -11.60 -1.01 31.90
N GLU A 106 -12.50 -0.15 32.39
CA GLU A 106 -12.99 -0.22 33.77
C GLU A 106 -13.64 -1.57 34.09
N ARG A 107 -14.42 -2.13 33.16
CA ARG A 107 -15.06 -3.45 33.32
C ARG A 107 -14.07 -4.62 33.28
N GLU A 108 -13.06 -4.54 32.43
CA GLU A 108 -12.09 -5.62 32.19
C GLU A 108 -10.90 -5.61 33.17
N ASN A 109 -10.61 -4.49 33.85
CA ASN A 109 -9.40 -4.35 34.66
C ASN A 109 -9.33 -5.37 35.80
N ASP A 110 -10.30 -5.39 36.70
CA ASP A 110 -10.32 -6.29 37.86
C ASP A 110 -10.32 -7.78 37.50
N PRO A 111 -11.16 -8.28 36.57
CA PRO A 111 -11.14 -9.70 36.22
C PRO A 111 -9.82 -10.11 35.55
N THR A 112 -9.26 -9.28 34.67
CA THR A 112 -7.97 -9.60 34.02
C THR A 112 -6.80 -9.51 35.00
N LEU A 113 -6.86 -8.61 35.98
CA LEU A 113 -5.84 -8.47 37.02
C LEU A 113 -5.85 -9.68 37.97
N LYS A 114 -7.02 -10.19 38.35
CA LYS A 114 -7.14 -11.42 39.15
C LYS A 114 -6.61 -12.65 38.43
N GLY A 115 -6.75 -12.70 37.11
CA GLY A 115 -6.21 -13.75 36.26
C GLY A 115 -4.72 -13.60 35.92
N ARG A 116 -4.05 -12.54 36.38
CA ARG A 116 -2.64 -12.28 36.09
C ARG A 116 -1.75 -13.33 36.75
N VAL A 117 -0.81 -13.86 35.99
CA VAL A 117 0.10 -14.92 36.44
C VAL A 117 1.33 -14.33 37.13
N HIS A 118 1.81 -13.18 36.64
CA HIS A 118 3.05 -12.57 37.14
C HIS A 118 2.83 -11.44 38.14
N GLN A 119 3.91 -11.07 38.82
CA GLN A 119 3.91 -10.05 39.89
C GLN A 119 3.60 -8.63 39.36
N SER A 120 3.92 -8.36 38.09
CA SER A 120 3.67 -7.07 37.45
C SER A 120 3.25 -7.24 36.00
N ASP A 121 2.59 -6.21 35.47
CA ASP A 121 2.16 -6.20 34.06
C ASP A 121 3.36 -6.16 33.11
N ALA A 122 4.45 -5.48 33.50
CA ALA A 122 5.69 -5.48 32.74
C ALA A 122 6.28 -6.89 32.59
N ARG A 123 6.26 -7.71 33.66
CA ARG A 123 6.76 -9.10 33.61
C ARG A 123 5.83 -10.00 32.80
N GLU A 124 4.51 -9.80 32.90
CA GLU A 124 3.51 -10.48 32.08
C GLU A 124 3.75 -10.20 30.57
N MET A 125 3.91 -8.92 30.20
CA MET A 125 4.19 -8.50 28.81
C MET A 125 5.51 -9.09 28.28
N GLN A 126 6.59 -9.01 29.07
CA GLN A 126 7.90 -9.54 28.67
C GLN A 126 7.86 -11.05 28.42
N ARG A 127 7.19 -11.80 29.31
CA ARG A 127 7.04 -13.25 29.13
C ARG A 127 6.19 -13.57 27.91
N PHE A 128 5.04 -12.92 27.77
CA PHE A 128 4.14 -13.14 26.65
C PHE A 128 4.83 -12.85 25.31
N TYR A 129 5.61 -11.77 25.22
CA TYR A 129 6.37 -11.45 24.01
C TYR A 129 7.37 -12.55 23.63
N ARG A 130 8.09 -13.11 24.60
CA ARG A 130 9.02 -14.24 24.37
C ARG A 130 8.29 -15.50 23.90
N GLU A 131 7.19 -15.84 24.57
CA GLU A 131 6.37 -16.99 24.20
C GLU A 131 5.77 -16.82 22.80
N TYR A 132 5.28 -15.62 22.48
CA TYR A 132 4.78 -15.26 21.17
C TYR A 132 5.86 -15.42 20.09
N TYR A 133 7.05 -14.86 20.29
CA TYR A 133 8.15 -14.96 19.33
C TYR A 133 8.55 -16.42 19.08
N LYS A 134 8.67 -17.23 20.14
CA LYS A 134 9.01 -18.66 20.01
C LYS A 134 7.92 -19.44 19.26
N LYS A 135 6.65 -19.20 19.59
CA LYS A 135 5.51 -19.95 19.05
C LYS A 135 5.15 -19.56 17.62
N TYR A 136 5.20 -18.27 17.28
CA TYR A 136 4.69 -17.76 16.01
C TYR A 136 5.78 -17.30 15.04
N ILE A 137 6.98 -16.96 15.49
CA ILE A 137 8.06 -16.52 14.58
C ILE A 137 9.08 -17.64 14.41
N GLN A 138 9.69 -18.14 15.49
CA GLN A 138 10.70 -19.20 15.39
C GLN A 138 10.12 -20.51 14.85
N ALA A 139 8.93 -20.91 15.30
CA ALA A 139 8.29 -22.12 14.80
C ALA A 139 7.99 -22.02 13.29
N LEU A 140 7.44 -20.88 12.84
CA LEU A 140 7.12 -20.66 11.41
C LEU A 140 8.38 -20.55 10.55
N GLN A 141 9.50 -20.05 11.08
CA GLN A 141 10.78 -20.05 10.36
C GLN A 141 11.35 -21.46 10.14
N ASN A 142 11.08 -22.39 11.06
CA ASN A 142 11.59 -23.76 11.00
C ASN A 142 10.76 -24.70 10.12
N VAL A 143 9.48 -24.36 9.89
CA VAL A 143 8.61 -25.12 8.97
C VAL A 143 8.96 -24.71 7.55
N ALA A 144 9.79 -25.53 6.90
CA ALA A 144 10.35 -25.28 5.57
C ALA A 144 9.31 -25.23 4.42
N ASP A 145 8.01 -25.23 4.70
CA ASP A 145 6.96 -25.29 3.69
C ASP A 145 6.29 -23.93 3.42
N ARG A 146 6.46 -23.54 2.16
CA ARG A 146 5.84 -22.58 1.23
C ARG A 146 4.48 -21.89 1.53
N THR A 147 3.79 -22.14 2.64
CA THR A 147 2.38 -21.73 2.82
C THR A 147 2.18 -20.58 3.82
N ASP A 148 3.16 -20.29 4.68
CA ASP A 148 2.94 -19.44 5.85
C ASP A 148 3.54 -18.03 5.74
N ARG A 149 3.92 -17.55 4.55
CA ARG A 149 4.46 -16.16 4.40
C ARG A 149 3.47 -15.13 4.93
N ALA A 150 2.18 -15.25 4.60
CA ALA A 150 1.16 -14.32 5.08
C ALA A 150 1.02 -14.38 6.62
N LEU A 151 1.10 -15.58 7.19
CA LEU A 151 1.07 -15.78 8.65
C LEU A 151 2.31 -15.22 9.33
N LEU A 152 3.48 -15.38 8.71
CA LEU A 152 4.75 -14.86 9.19
C LEU A 152 4.79 -13.33 9.11
N THR A 153 4.33 -12.73 8.01
CA THR A 153 4.13 -11.28 7.87
C THR A 153 3.23 -10.76 8.99
N LYS A 154 2.08 -11.42 9.20
CA LYS A 154 1.16 -11.09 10.29
C LYS A 154 1.84 -11.21 11.66
N ALA A 155 2.61 -12.27 11.89
CA ALA A 155 3.31 -12.50 13.15
C ALA A 155 4.35 -11.40 13.45
N TYR A 156 5.11 -10.94 12.45
CA TYR A 156 6.03 -9.81 12.63
C TYR A 156 5.30 -8.49 12.90
N GLN A 157 4.15 -8.25 12.25
CA GLN A 157 3.33 -7.07 12.52
C GLN A 157 2.79 -7.07 13.95
N THR A 158 2.21 -8.19 14.39
CA THR A 158 1.70 -8.36 15.75
C THR A 158 2.83 -8.25 16.78
N ALA A 159 3.98 -8.87 16.53
CA ALA A 159 5.15 -8.74 17.42
C ALA A 159 5.62 -7.28 17.56
N ALA A 160 5.67 -6.51 16.47
CA ALA A 160 6.08 -5.11 16.55
C ALA A 160 5.13 -4.28 17.42
N VAL A 161 3.82 -4.47 17.28
CA VAL A 161 2.80 -3.81 18.12
C VAL A 161 2.91 -4.26 19.57
N LEU A 162 3.08 -5.56 19.83
CA LEU A 162 3.25 -6.09 21.20
C LEU A 162 4.49 -5.49 21.88
N PHE A 163 5.58 -5.28 21.14
CA PHE A 163 6.79 -4.66 21.68
C PHE A 163 6.60 -3.17 21.98
N GLU A 164 5.85 -2.43 21.15
CA GLU A 164 5.48 -1.03 21.43
C GLU A 164 4.74 -0.92 22.77
N VAL A 165 3.74 -1.79 22.99
CA VAL A 165 2.99 -1.88 24.25
C VAL A 165 3.90 -2.29 25.42
N LEU A 166 4.75 -3.31 25.22
CA LEU A 166 5.69 -3.78 26.24
C LEU A 166 6.59 -2.65 26.72
N LYS A 167 7.20 -1.90 25.79
CA LYS A 167 8.06 -0.76 26.12
C LYS A 167 7.33 0.30 26.94
N ALA A 168 6.08 0.60 26.58
CA ALA A 168 5.27 1.57 27.31
C ALA A 168 4.93 1.12 28.75
N VAL A 169 4.53 -0.14 28.93
CA VAL A 169 4.22 -0.73 30.25
C VAL A 169 5.47 -0.81 31.13
N ASN A 170 6.62 -1.17 30.54
CA ASN A 170 7.89 -1.21 31.25
C ASN A 170 8.30 0.17 31.77
N VAL A 171 8.17 1.22 30.95
CA VAL A 171 8.45 2.60 31.35
C VAL A 171 7.50 3.04 32.47
N SER A 172 6.20 2.75 32.37
CA SER A 172 5.22 3.17 33.39
C SER A 172 5.43 2.47 34.75
N GLN A 173 5.95 1.25 34.76
CA GLN A 173 6.23 0.48 35.99
C GLN A 173 7.70 0.56 36.45
N SER A 174 8.54 1.36 35.78
CA SER A 174 9.98 1.48 36.08
C SER A 174 10.70 0.12 36.10
N VAL A 175 10.35 -0.77 35.17
CA VAL A 175 10.96 -2.09 34.99
C VAL A 175 11.80 -2.07 33.71
N GLU A 176 13.08 -2.42 33.81
CA GLU A 176 13.95 -2.54 32.64
C GLU A 176 13.50 -3.68 31.71
N VAL A 177 13.67 -3.47 30.40
CA VAL A 177 13.42 -4.50 29.39
C VAL A 177 14.66 -5.37 29.30
N ASP A 178 14.49 -6.68 29.47
CA ASP A 178 15.60 -7.63 29.36
C ASP A 178 16.29 -7.51 27.97
N GLN A 179 17.63 -7.41 27.94
CA GLN A 179 18.40 -7.18 26.71
C GLN A 179 18.11 -8.19 25.58
N ALA A 180 17.90 -9.46 25.92
CA ALA A 180 17.53 -10.49 24.95
C ALA A 180 16.22 -10.18 24.19
N ILE A 181 15.29 -9.47 24.83
CA ILE A 181 14.03 -9.03 24.19
C ILE A 181 14.31 -7.90 23.20
N LEU A 182 15.18 -6.94 23.56
CA LEU A 182 15.61 -5.87 22.66
C LEU A 182 16.29 -6.43 21.41
N ASP A 183 17.23 -7.36 21.59
CA ASP A 183 17.94 -8.01 20.48
C ASP A 183 16.98 -8.81 19.58
N THR A 184 16.00 -9.48 20.18
CA THR A 184 14.95 -10.20 19.46
C THR A 184 14.08 -9.24 18.65
N HIS A 185 13.70 -8.11 19.24
CA HIS A 185 12.89 -7.11 18.55
C HIS A 185 13.64 -6.42 17.40
N ASN A 186 14.94 -6.17 17.55
CA ASN A 186 15.75 -5.63 16.45
C ASN A 186 15.68 -6.56 15.22
N LYS A 187 15.76 -7.88 15.43
CA LYS A 187 15.58 -8.88 14.36
C LYS A 187 14.16 -8.85 13.78
N VAL A 188 13.14 -8.68 14.62
CA VAL A 188 11.74 -8.53 14.16
C VAL A 188 11.59 -7.31 13.26
N GLU A 189 12.16 -6.16 13.62
CA GLU A 189 12.07 -4.94 12.81
C GLU A 189 12.83 -5.04 11.49
N GLU A 190 14.00 -5.69 11.47
CA GLU A 190 14.71 -5.99 10.22
C GLU A 190 13.89 -6.90 9.29
N LYS A 191 13.31 -7.98 9.83
CA LYS A 191 12.51 -8.92 9.05
C LYS A 191 11.17 -8.32 8.61
N LYS A 192 10.52 -7.53 9.45
CA LYS A 192 9.27 -6.82 9.10
C LYS A 192 9.44 -5.92 7.89
N LYS A 193 10.61 -5.27 7.73
CA LYS A 193 10.94 -4.49 6.52
C LYS A 193 11.07 -5.35 5.26
N LEU A 194 11.39 -6.63 5.41
CA LEU A 194 11.50 -7.61 4.33
C LEU A 194 10.12 -8.17 3.94
N TYR A 195 9.27 -8.46 4.93
CA TYR A 195 7.94 -9.04 4.76
C TYR A 195 6.87 -7.95 4.63
N VAL A 196 6.88 -7.23 3.50
CA VAL A 196 5.89 -6.19 3.24
C VAL A 196 4.54 -6.83 2.88
N PRO A 197 3.43 -6.42 3.52
CA PRO A 197 2.09 -6.83 3.11
C PRO A 197 1.79 -6.29 1.69
N TYR A 198 0.93 -6.97 0.94
CA TYR A 198 0.35 -6.54 -0.36
C TYR A 198 1.11 -6.87 -1.65
N ASN A 199 2.36 -7.33 -1.60
CA ASN A 199 3.04 -7.87 -2.78
C ASN A 199 2.79 -9.37 -2.92
N ILE A 200 2.25 -9.78 -4.08
CA ILE A 200 2.03 -11.19 -4.46
C ILE A 200 3.38 -11.87 -4.71
N LEU A 201 4.33 -11.15 -5.30
CA LEU A 201 5.65 -11.68 -5.62
C LEU A 201 6.64 -11.39 -4.48
N PRO A 202 7.16 -12.42 -3.82
CA PRO A 202 8.09 -12.26 -2.72
C PRO A 202 9.52 -12.11 -3.27
N LEU A 203 9.87 -10.89 -3.66
CA LEU A 203 11.15 -10.59 -4.31
C LEU A 203 12.35 -10.54 -3.33
N ASP A 204 12.12 -10.77 -2.04
CA ASP A 204 13.17 -10.85 -1.03
C ASP A 204 14.06 -12.09 -1.20
N PRO A 205 15.33 -12.01 -0.77
CA PRO A 205 16.28 -13.13 -0.89
C PRO A 205 15.81 -14.41 -0.19
N GLU A 206 15.02 -14.30 0.88
CA GLU A 206 14.56 -15.44 1.68
C GLU A 206 13.41 -16.20 1.03
N SER A 207 12.86 -15.68 -0.07
CA SER A 207 11.65 -16.21 -0.71
C SER A 207 11.86 -16.73 -2.12
N ILE A 208 13.11 -16.91 -2.53
CA ILE A 208 13.48 -17.50 -3.82
C ILE A 208 12.83 -18.88 -4.01
N ASN A 209 12.67 -19.65 -2.93
CA ASN A 209 12.13 -21.01 -2.97
C ASN A 209 10.58 -21.08 -2.99
N GLN A 210 9.88 -19.95 -2.94
CA GLN A 210 8.41 -19.93 -3.00
C GLN A 210 7.91 -20.40 -4.36
N ALA A 211 6.81 -21.16 -4.39
CA ALA A 211 6.31 -21.81 -5.61
C ALA A 211 6.09 -20.81 -6.76
N ILE A 212 5.56 -19.63 -6.46
CA ILE A 212 5.33 -18.57 -7.45
C ILE A 212 6.63 -18.02 -8.07
N MET A 213 7.73 -18.07 -7.35
CA MET A 213 9.05 -17.63 -7.84
C MET A 213 9.75 -18.70 -8.68
N GLN A 214 9.22 -19.93 -8.73
CA GLN A 214 9.77 -21.03 -9.51
C GLN A 214 9.21 -21.09 -10.95
N TYR A 215 8.21 -20.26 -11.27
CA TYR A 215 7.66 -20.18 -12.63
C TYR A 215 8.72 -19.61 -13.60
N PRO A 216 9.05 -20.29 -14.71
CA PRO A 216 10.09 -19.86 -15.65
C PRO A 216 9.88 -18.43 -16.19
N GLU A 217 8.63 -18.07 -16.46
CA GLU A 217 8.23 -16.75 -16.95
C GLU A 217 8.43 -15.62 -15.92
N ILE A 218 8.24 -15.93 -14.63
CA ILE A 218 8.51 -14.98 -13.54
C ILE A 218 10.03 -14.82 -13.38
N ILE A 219 10.78 -15.94 -13.38
CA ILE A 219 12.24 -15.93 -13.32
C ILE A 219 12.82 -15.12 -14.50
N ALA A 220 12.30 -15.33 -15.72
CA ALA A 220 12.72 -14.63 -16.92
C ALA A 220 12.53 -13.11 -16.79
N ALA A 221 11.36 -12.66 -16.33
CA ALA A 221 11.05 -11.25 -16.15
C ALA A 221 11.89 -10.60 -15.03
N VAL A 222 12.04 -11.28 -13.88
CA VAL A 222 12.87 -10.80 -12.76
C VAL A 222 14.34 -10.67 -13.20
N ASN A 223 14.87 -11.69 -13.88
CA ASN A 223 16.25 -11.65 -14.37
C ASN A 223 16.47 -10.53 -15.39
N ALA A 224 15.49 -10.28 -16.28
CA ALA A 224 15.57 -9.19 -17.24
C ALA A 224 15.62 -7.80 -16.56
N LEU A 225 14.86 -7.62 -15.46
CA LEU A 225 14.91 -6.38 -14.67
C LEU A 225 16.23 -6.21 -13.90
N ARG A 226 16.92 -7.30 -13.56
CA ARG A 226 18.24 -7.25 -12.89
C ARG A 226 19.40 -6.95 -13.82
N VAL A 227 19.16 -6.81 -15.13
CA VAL A 227 20.20 -6.40 -16.09
C VAL A 227 20.46 -4.89 -15.96
N ILE A 228 21.29 -4.51 -15.00
CA ILE A 228 21.64 -3.10 -14.69
C ILE A 228 23.02 -2.67 -15.20
N ARG A 229 23.59 -3.42 -16.14
CA ARG A 229 24.92 -3.13 -16.71
C ARG A 229 24.92 -1.76 -17.40
N GLY A 230 25.97 -0.97 -17.16
CA GLY A 230 26.17 0.32 -17.82
C GLY A 230 25.31 1.49 -17.30
N LEU A 231 24.51 1.30 -16.24
CA LEU A 231 23.69 2.38 -15.70
C LEU A 231 24.52 3.36 -14.85
N PRO A 232 24.35 4.69 -15.02
CA PRO A 232 25.00 5.70 -14.20
C PRO A 232 24.27 5.83 -12.85
N TRP A 233 24.84 5.29 -11.77
CA TRP A 233 24.27 5.42 -10.42
C TRP A 233 24.74 6.72 -9.73
N PRO A 234 23.91 7.33 -8.86
CA PRO A 234 24.33 8.44 -8.01
C PRO A 234 25.45 8.05 -7.03
N LYS A 235 26.40 8.97 -6.77
CA LYS A 235 27.60 8.73 -5.94
C LYS A 235 27.30 8.24 -4.51
N GLU A 236 26.15 8.59 -3.94
CA GLU A 236 25.75 8.14 -2.61
C GLU A 236 25.55 6.61 -2.52
N HIS A 237 25.27 5.96 -3.65
CA HIS A 237 25.10 4.51 -3.72
C HIS A 237 26.41 3.72 -3.91
N ASP A 238 27.53 4.37 -4.18
CA ASP A 238 28.82 3.73 -4.49
C ASP A 238 29.70 3.42 -3.27
N LYS A 239 29.22 3.63 -2.04
CA LYS A 239 30.05 3.40 -0.83
C LYS A 239 30.55 1.95 -0.65
N LYS A 240 29.96 0.96 -1.36
CA LYS A 240 30.52 -0.38 -1.64
C LYS A 240 29.88 -0.98 -2.90
N PRO A 241 30.53 -1.01 -4.07
CA PRO A 241 29.87 -1.31 -5.35
C PRO A 241 29.29 -2.73 -5.47
N ASP A 242 29.89 -3.75 -4.85
CA ASP A 242 29.44 -5.15 -4.99
C ASP A 242 28.43 -5.60 -3.91
N GLU A 243 28.54 -5.10 -2.67
CA GLU A 243 27.55 -5.40 -1.61
C GLU A 243 26.26 -4.57 -1.77
N ASN A 244 26.34 -3.28 -2.16
CA ASN A 244 25.16 -2.41 -2.29
C ASN A 244 24.29 -2.68 -3.55
N ARG A 245 24.81 -3.40 -4.54
CA ARG A 245 24.07 -3.72 -5.78
C ARG A 245 23.40 -5.09 -5.75
N THR A 246 23.70 -5.91 -4.75
CA THR A 246 23.09 -7.23 -4.59
C THR A 246 21.58 -7.07 -4.37
N GLY A 247 20.79 -7.48 -5.35
CA GLY A 247 19.33 -7.41 -5.33
C GLY A 247 18.71 -6.14 -5.95
N LYS A 248 19.51 -5.17 -6.43
CA LYS A 248 18.99 -3.99 -7.13
C LYS A 248 18.59 -4.30 -8.57
N ASP A 249 17.60 -3.56 -9.08
CA ASP A 249 17.09 -3.69 -10.44
C ASP A 249 16.91 -2.35 -11.17
N LEU A 250 16.41 -2.41 -12.41
CA LEU A 250 16.15 -1.24 -13.24
C LEU A 250 15.20 -0.23 -12.59
N LEU A 251 14.26 -0.68 -11.76
CA LEU A 251 13.29 0.21 -11.11
C LEU A 251 13.89 0.88 -9.88
N ASP A 252 14.82 0.25 -9.16
CA ASP A 252 15.60 0.91 -8.12
C ASP A 252 16.44 2.05 -8.72
N TRP A 253 16.97 1.86 -9.93
CA TRP A 253 17.69 2.91 -10.64
C TRP A 253 16.75 4.06 -11.01
N LEU A 254 15.57 3.76 -11.58
CA LEU A 254 14.57 4.80 -11.87
C LEU A 254 14.14 5.55 -10.61
N GLN A 255 13.98 4.86 -9.48
CA GLN A 255 13.69 5.46 -8.19
C GLN A 255 14.78 6.46 -7.80
N ALA A 256 16.05 6.06 -7.84
CA ALA A 256 17.17 6.91 -7.46
C ALA A 256 17.31 8.15 -8.37
N MET A 257 17.04 8.00 -9.67
CA MET A 257 17.20 9.10 -10.63
C MET A 257 16.04 10.10 -10.59
N PHE A 258 14.80 9.63 -10.41
CA PHE A 258 13.59 10.47 -10.54
C PHE A 258 12.89 10.76 -9.21
N GLY A 259 13.28 10.11 -8.11
CA GLY A 259 12.70 10.33 -6.78
C GLY A 259 11.27 9.80 -6.65
N PHE A 260 11.00 8.61 -7.17
CA PHE A 260 9.69 7.95 -6.99
C PHE A 260 9.52 7.40 -5.56
N GLN A 261 8.27 7.29 -5.11
CA GLN A 261 7.93 6.72 -3.81
C GLN A 261 8.27 5.23 -3.76
N LYS A 262 8.86 4.77 -2.65
CA LYS A 262 9.35 3.39 -2.48
C LYS A 262 8.25 2.33 -2.67
N ASP A 263 7.06 2.60 -2.14
CA ASP A 263 5.93 1.67 -2.25
C ASP A 263 5.38 1.64 -3.67
N ASN A 264 5.31 2.78 -4.35
CA ASN A 264 4.95 2.82 -5.78
C ASN A 264 5.93 2.00 -6.63
N VAL A 265 7.23 2.15 -6.39
CA VAL A 265 8.27 1.38 -7.08
C VAL A 265 8.08 -0.11 -6.87
N SER A 266 7.83 -0.52 -5.62
CA SER A 266 7.62 -1.92 -5.25
C SER A 266 6.36 -2.50 -5.92
N ASN A 267 5.27 -1.73 -5.97
CA ASN A 267 4.01 -2.11 -6.61
C ASN A 267 4.14 -2.20 -8.14
N GLN A 268 4.75 -1.21 -8.78
CA GLN A 268 4.91 -1.19 -10.24
C GLN A 268 5.93 -2.22 -10.74
N ARG A 269 6.93 -2.57 -9.92
CA ARG A 269 7.85 -3.68 -10.17
C ARG A 269 7.10 -4.99 -10.32
N GLU A 270 6.29 -5.33 -9.33
CA GLU A 270 5.46 -6.53 -9.37
C GLU A 270 4.50 -6.52 -10.56
N HIS A 271 3.81 -5.40 -10.78
CA HIS A 271 2.90 -5.25 -11.90
C HIS A 271 3.59 -5.46 -13.26
N LEU A 272 4.79 -4.90 -13.46
CA LEU A 272 5.57 -5.09 -14.68
C LEU A 272 6.00 -6.54 -14.87
N ILE A 273 6.48 -7.20 -13.81
CA ILE A 273 6.87 -8.62 -13.84
C ILE A 273 5.67 -9.48 -14.25
N LEU A 274 4.51 -9.29 -13.60
CA LEU A 274 3.30 -10.06 -13.90
C LEU A 274 2.78 -9.79 -15.32
N LEU A 275 2.86 -8.55 -15.80
CA LEU A 275 2.45 -8.20 -17.15
C LEU A 275 3.34 -8.88 -18.21
N LEU A 276 4.65 -8.88 -17.99
CA LEU A 276 5.62 -9.56 -18.86
C LEU A 276 5.42 -11.08 -18.82
N ALA A 277 5.32 -11.67 -17.64
CA ALA A 277 5.14 -13.11 -17.47
C ALA A 277 3.84 -13.61 -18.13
N ASN A 278 2.73 -12.89 -17.99
CA ASN A 278 1.44 -13.24 -18.61
C ASN A 278 1.47 -13.20 -20.15
N VAL A 279 2.23 -12.27 -20.74
CA VAL A 279 2.41 -12.25 -22.20
C VAL A 279 3.40 -13.34 -22.63
N HIS A 280 4.46 -13.56 -21.86
CA HIS A 280 5.51 -14.53 -22.17
C HIS A 280 4.96 -15.97 -22.18
N ILE A 281 4.19 -16.37 -21.17
CA ILE A 281 3.59 -17.71 -21.10
C ILE A 281 2.69 -18.04 -22.31
N ARG A 282 2.04 -17.02 -22.90
CA ARG A 282 1.17 -17.20 -24.07
C ARG A 282 1.94 -17.35 -25.38
N GLN A 283 3.17 -16.84 -25.44
CA GLN A 283 3.97 -16.81 -26.67
C GLN A 283 5.01 -17.92 -26.69
N THR A 284 5.67 -18.17 -25.55
CA THR A 284 6.76 -19.13 -25.47
C THR A 284 6.77 -19.80 -24.10
N PRO A 285 6.01 -20.90 -23.93
CA PRO A 285 5.99 -21.64 -22.68
C PRO A 285 7.38 -22.16 -22.31
N GLN A 286 7.72 -22.16 -21.01
CA GLN A 286 8.89 -22.83 -20.42
C GLN A 286 10.28 -22.28 -20.81
N GLN A 287 10.39 -21.03 -21.27
CA GLN A 287 11.70 -20.38 -21.42
C GLN A 287 12.10 -19.59 -20.17
N SER A 288 13.35 -19.74 -19.75
CA SER A 288 13.95 -19.01 -18.62
C SER A 288 14.52 -17.64 -19.00
N LYS A 289 14.42 -17.27 -20.29
CA LYS A 289 14.85 -15.98 -20.83
C LYS A 289 13.65 -15.24 -21.42
N LEU A 290 13.52 -13.97 -21.10
CA LEU A 290 12.42 -13.14 -21.59
C LEU A 290 12.52 -12.96 -23.10
N ASP A 291 11.46 -13.36 -23.81
CA ASP A 291 11.33 -13.21 -25.26
C ASP A 291 11.08 -11.74 -25.64
N ASP A 292 11.84 -11.24 -26.62
CA ASP A 292 11.71 -9.90 -27.16
C ASP A 292 10.33 -9.66 -27.80
N LYS A 293 9.66 -10.70 -28.33
CA LYS A 293 8.29 -10.58 -28.86
C LYS A 293 7.28 -10.29 -27.75
N ALA A 294 7.46 -10.88 -26.58
CA ALA A 294 6.59 -10.66 -25.44
C ALA A 294 6.75 -9.23 -24.93
N LEU A 295 8.01 -8.80 -24.84
CA LEU A 295 8.39 -7.43 -24.49
C LEU A 295 7.78 -6.41 -25.47
N ASP A 296 7.89 -6.64 -26.77
CA ASP A 296 7.35 -5.76 -27.81
C ASP A 296 5.82 -5.69 -27.78
N ALA A 297 5.15 -6.81 -27.50
CA ALA A 297 3.71 -6.83 -27.34
C ALA A 297 3.24 -5.97 -26.15
N VAL A 298 3.92 -6.06 -25.01
CA VAL A 298 3.64 -5.21 -23.83
C VAL A 298 3.92 -3.75 -24.13
N MET A 299 5.10 -3.45 -24.69
CA MET A 299 5.51 -2.08 -25.05
C MET A 299 4.51 -1.44 -26.02
N LYS A 300 4.07 -2.18 -27.05
CA LYS A 300 3.08 -1.71 -28.03
C LYS A 300 1.75 -1.36 -27.38
N ARG A 301 1.32 -2.13 -26.39
CA ARG A 301 0.06 -1.89 -25.65
C ARG A 301 0.18 -0.66 -24.76
N LEU A 302 1.23 -0.56 -23.95
CA LEU A 302 1.45 0.55 -23.01
C LEU A 302 1.56 1.91 -23.75
N PHE A 303 2.35 1.96 -24.82
CA PHE A 303 2.61 3.23 -25.54
C PHE A 303 1.62 3.55 -26.66
N LYS A 304 0.51 2.82 -26.79
CA LYS A 304 -0.49 3.07 -27.84
C LYS A 304 -1.02 4.50 -27.78
N ASN A 305 -1.35 4.99 -26.58
CA ASN A 305 -1.90 6.33 -26.39
C ASN A 305 -0.84 7.41 -26.57
N TYR A 306 0.34 7.22 -25.98
CA TYR A 306 1.47 8.12 -26.16
C TYR A 306 1.86 8.31 -27.64
N LYS A 307 1.95 7.22 -28.42
CA LYS A 307 2.26 7.30 -29.84
C LYS A 307 1.19 8.06 -30.63
N LYS A 308 -0.09 7.91 -30.27
CA LYS A 308 -1.17 8.69 -30.88
C LYS A 308 -1.06 10.18 -30.55
N TRP A 309 -0.77 10.51 -29.29
CA TRP A 309 -0.57 11.87 -28.84
C TRP A 309 0.61 12.56 -29.55
N CYS A 310 1.75 11.87 -29.67
CA CYS A 310 2.90 12.38 -30.45
C CYS A 310 2.54 12.63 -31.92
N LYS A 311 1.80 11.70 -32.55
CA LYS A 311 1.34 11.87 -33.94
C LYS A 311 0.39 13.05 -34.08
N TYR A 312 -0.54 13.21 -33.15
CA TYR A 312 -1.49 14.33 -33.13
C TYR A 312 -0.79 15.69 -33.05
N LEU A 313 0.23 15.81 -32.19
CA LEU A 313 1.01 17.04 -32.03
C LEU A 313 2.14 17.22 -33.06
N GLY A 314 2.32 16.30 -34.01
CA GLY A 314 3.44 16.34 -34.97
C GLY A 314 4.83 16.22 -34.33
N ARG A 315 4.94 15.64 -33.12
CA ARG A 315 6.19 15.47 -32.38
C ARG A 315 6.82 14.10 -32.63
N LYS A 316 8.15 14.05 -32.66
CA LYS A 316 8.88 12.76 -32.66
C LYS A 316 8.75 12.11 -31.28
N SER A 317 8.63 10.79 -31.25
CA SER A 317 8.57 10.01 -30.00
C SER A 317 9.90 10.04 -29.26
N SER A 318 9.88 10.23 -27.93
CA SER A 318 11.05 10.16 -27.05
C SER A 318 11.51 8.72 -26.75
N LEU A 319 10.88 7.72 -27.35
CA LEU A 319 11.25 6.30 -27.25
C LEU A 319 12.43 5.96 -28.16
N TRP A 320 13.62 6.45 -27.82
CA TRP A 320 14.85 6.18 -28.59
C TRP A 320 15.44 4.83 -28.17
N LEU A 321 15.57 3.89 -29.11
CA LEU A 321 16.18 2.58 -28.88
C LEU A 321 17.61 2.56 -29.42
N PRO A 322 18.56 1.89 -28.74
CA PRO A 322 19.93 1.78 -29.21
C PRO A 322 20.01 0.82 -30.40
N THR A 323 21.07 0.94 -31.19
CA THR A 323 21.37 -0.01 -32.28
C THR A 323 21.87 -1.36 -31.75
N ILE A 324 22.48 -1.36 -30.56
CA ILE A 324 23.04 -2.54 -29.92
C ILE A 324 21.92 -3.40 -29.34
N GLN A 325 21.70 -4.57 -29.93
CA GLN A 325 20.59 -5.47 -29.61
C GLN A 325 20.55 -5.88 -28.12
N GLN A 326 21.72 -6.01 -27.48
CA GLN A 326 21.84 -6.37 -26.06
C GLN A 326 21.29 -5.29 -25.11
N GLU A 327 21.33 -4.02 -25.52
CA GLU A 327 20.82 -2.89 -24.72
C GLU A 327 19.36 -2.54 -25.04
N VAL A 328 18.83 -3.02 -26.17
CA VAL A 328 17.45 -2.75 -26.59
C VAL A 328 16.46 -3.25 -25.54
N GLN A 329 16.65 -4.47 -25.03
CA GLN A 329 15.77 -5.05 -24.03
C GLN A 329 15.77 -4.23 -22.72
N GLN A 330 16.95 -3.90 -22.20
CA GLN A 330 17.12 -3.05 -21.02
C GLN A 330 16.42 -1.70 -21.21
N ARG A 331 16.59 -1.06 -22.39
CA ARG A 331 16.00 0.24 -22.67
C ARG A 331 14.48 0.20 -22.79
N LYS A 332 13.91 -0.83 -23.40
CA LYS A 332 12.46 -1.05 -23.44
C LYS A 332 11.88 -1.20 -22.03
N LEU A 333 12.55 -1.97 -21.17
CA LEU A 333 12.15 -2.15 -19.77
C LEU A 333 12.22 -0.83 -18.98
N LEU A 334 13.27 -0.02 -19.16
CA LEU A 334 13.37 1.31 -18.53
C LEU A 334 12.24 2.24 -18.95
N TYR A 335 11.91 2.31 -20.25
CA TYR A 335 10.81 3.15 -20.71
C TYR A 335 9.45 2.70 -20.15
N MET A 336 9.20 1.39 -20.12
CA MET A 336 7.96 0.85 -19.54
C MET A 336 7.89 1.07 -18.03
N GLY A 337 8.99 0.81 -17.31
CA GLY A 337 9.10 1.08 -15.88
C GLY A 337 8.83 2.55 -15.59
N LEU A 338 9.46 3.47 -16.32
CA LEU A 338 9.23 4.91 -16.18
C LEU A 338 7.76 5.29 -16.39
N TYR A 339 7.12 4.76 -17.44
CA TYR A 339 5.71 5.02 -17.69
C TYR A 339 4.80 4.53 -16.55
N LEU A 340 5.06 3.32 -16.04
CA LEU A 340 4.28 2.73 -14.95
C LEU A 340 4.49 3.48 -13.63
N LEU A 341 5.71 3.94 -13.34
CA LEU A 341 6.02 4.74 -12.14
C LEU A 341 5.32 6.10 -12.18
N ILE A 342 5.40 6.81 -13.31
CA ILE A 342 4.66 8.07 -13.54
C ILE A 342 3.16 7.81 -13.38
N TRP A 343 2.64 6.76 -14.01
CA TRP A 343 1.23 6.40 -13.88
C TRP A 343 0.86 6.06 -12.44
N GLY A 344 1.73 5.40 -11.67
CA GLY A 344 1.51 5.01 -10.28
C GLY A 344 1.43 6.17 -9.30
N GLU A 345 2.16 7.26 -9.56
CA GLU A 345 2.16 8.46 -8.69
C GLU A 345 1.31 9.63 -9.22
N ALA A 346 0.85 9.58 -10.48
CA ALA A 346 0.04 10.64 -11.09
C ALA A 346 -1.30 10.93 -10.35
N ALA A 347 -1.79 10.03 -9.48
CA ALA A 347 -3.07 10.19 -8.78
C ALA A 347 -4.24 10.54 -9.74
N ASN A 348 -4.93 11.67 -9.53
CA ASN A 348 -5.98 12.20 -10.40
C ASN A 348 -5.48 12.74 -11.76
N LEU A 349 -4.17 13.00 -11.96
CA LEU A 349 -3.64 13.39 -13.28
C LEU A 349 -3.85 12.30 -14.34
N ARG A 350 -4.16 11.06 -13.93
CA ARG A 350 -4.59 9.97 -14.82
C ARG A 350 -5.84 10.30 -15.63
N PHE A 351 -6.68 11.20 -15.14
CA PHE A 351 -7.87 11.67 -15.85
C PHE A 351 -7.56 12.75 -16.90
N MET A 352 -6.29 13.18 -16.99
CA MET A 352 -5.77 14.11 -17.99
C MET A 352 -4.74 13.40 -18.89
N PRO A 353 -5.19 12.58 -19.86
CA PRO A 353 -4.30 11.72 -20.63
C PRO A 353 -3.24 12.50 -21.44
N GLU A 354 -3.55 13.72 -21.88
CA GLU A 354 -2.61 14.61 -22.57
C GLU A 354 -1.52 15.11 -21.61
N CYS A 355 -1.89 15.47 -20.38
CA CYS A 355 -0.94 15.87 -19.32
C CYS A 355 0.00 14.72 -18.97
N LEU A 356 -0.54 13.50 -18.83
CA LEU A 356 0.26 12.31 -18.59
C LEU A 356 1.23 12.04 -19.75
N CYS A 357 0.79 12.18 -21.00
CA CYS A 357 1.66 12.03 -22.17
C CYS A 357 2.75 13.10 -22.21
N TYR A 358 2.42 14.35 -21.83
CA TYR A 358 3.38 15.44 -21.74
C TYR A 358 4.47 15.16 -20.70
N ILE A 359 4.09 14.80 -19.47
CA ILE A 359 5.04 14.44 -18.41
C ILE A 359 5.94 13.30 -18.88
N TYR A 360 5.34 12.22 -19.40
CA TYR A 360 6.09 11.09 -19.93
C TYR A 360 7.05 11.50 -21.06
N HIS A 361 6.62 12.34 -22.00
CA HIS A 361 7.42 12.78 -23.14
C HIS A 361 8.73 13.43 -22.71
N HIS A 362 8.65 14.32 -21.72
CA HIS A 362 9.80 15.05 -21.18
C HIS A 362 10.68 14.15 -20.32
N MET A 363 10.10 13.35 -19.43
CA MET A 363 10.88 12.43 -18.58
C MET A 363 11.58 11.34 -19.39
N ALA A 364 10.96 10.83 -20.45
CA ALA A 364 11.59 9.87 -21.36
C ALA A 364 12.76 10.50 -22.15
N PHE A 365 12.67 11.79 -22.48
CA PHE A 365 13.77 12.53 -23.09
C PHE A 365 14.94 12.73 -22.11
N GLU A 366 14.64 13.06 -20.86
CA GLU A 366 15.65 13.13 -19.78
C GLU A 366 16.32 11.77 -19.57
N LEU A 367 15.54 10.69 -19.48
CA LEU A 367 16.04 9.31 -19.40
C LEU A 367 17.02 9.01 -20.53
N TYR A 368 16.69 9.38 -21.77
CA TYR A 368 17.60 9.20 -22.89
C TYR A 368 18.91 9.98 -22.69
N GLY A 369 18.85 11.24 -22.26
CA GLY A 369 20.03 12.06 -21.99
C GLY A 369 20.93 11.47 -20.89
N MET A 370 20.33 10.92 -19.83
CA MET A 370 21.06 10.24 -18.76
C MET A 370 21.79 8.99 -19.26
N LEU A 371 21.11 8.17 -20.06
CA LEU A 371 21.70 6.95 -20.63
C LEU A 371 22.74 7.22 -21.73
N ALA A 372 22.74 8.42 -22.32
CA ALA A 372 23.74 8.84 -23.30
C ALA A 372 25.05 9.33 -22.64
N GLY A 373 25.11 9.37 -21.30
CA GLY A 373 26.28 9.84 -20.57
C GLY A 373 26.46 11.35 -20.65
N ASN A 374 25.36 12.10 -20.82
CA ASN A 374 25.43 13.56 -20.78
C ASN A 374 25.95 13.97 -19.39
N VAL A 375 27.02 14.74 -19.38
CA VAL A 375 27.59 15.32 -18.16
C VAL A 375 27.18 16.78 -18.03
N SER A 376 26.90 17.20 -16.82
CA SER A 376 26.65 18.60 -16.49
C SER A 376 27.90 19.42 -16.84
N PRO A 377 27.79 20.45 -17.68
CA PRO A 377 28.93 21.29 -18.02
C PRO A 377 29.47 22.08 -16.82
N MET A 378 28.69 22.22 -15.73
CA MET A 378 29.10 22.94 -14.52
C MET A 378 29.72 22.02 -13.45
N THR A 379 29.28 20.77 -13.32
CA THR A 379 29.74 19.87 -12.25
C THR A 379 30.60 18.71 -12.75
N GLY A 380 30.60 18.42 -14.06
CA GLY A 380 31.29 17.26 -14.63
C GLY A 380 30.66 15.91 -14.25
N GLU A 381 29.53 15.93 -13.56
CA GLU A 381 28.80 14.74 -13.11
C GLU A 381 27.73 14.33 -14.14
N ASN A 382 27.29 13.08 -14.11
CA ASN A 382 26.15 12.62 -14.91
C ASN A 382 24.93 13.50 -14.63
N VAL A 383 24.24 13.95 -15.68
CA VAL A 383 23.04 14.78 -15.55
C VAL A 383 21.98 13.98 -14.79
N ILE A 384 21.49 14.55 -13.69
CA ILE A 384 20.28 14.11 -12.97
C ILE A 384 19.18 15.10 -13.36
N PRO A 385 17.89 14.71 -13.46
CA PRO A 385 16.81 15.67 -13.71
C PRO A 385 16.84 16.78 -12.67
N ALA A 386 16.50 18.02 -13.04
CA ALA A 386 16.56 19.17 -12.13
C ALA A 386 15.68 19.02 -10.88
N TYR A 387 14.70 18.12 -10.93
CA TYR A 387 13.84 17.74 -9.82
C TYR A 387 14.22 16.39 -9.19
N GLY A 388 15.12 15.60 -9.79
CA GLY A 388 15.53 14.28 -9.30
C GLY A 388 16.55 14.33 -8.16
N GLY A 389 16.91 13.17 -7.62
CA GLY A 389 17.95 13.01 -6.58
C GLY A 389 17.44 13.01 -5.13
N ASP A 390 16.31 13.66 -4.83
CA ASP A 390 15.70 13.64 -3.50
C ASP A 390 14.64 12.53 -3.36
N GLU A 391 14.36 12.10 -2.13
CA GLU A 391 13.22 11.20 -1.86
C GLU A 391 11.89 11.88 -2.21
N GLU A 392 10.98 11.12 -2.86
CA GLU A 392 9.64 11.58 -3.27
C GLU A 392 9.63 12.84 -4.16
N ALA A 393 10.73 13.13 -4.84
CA ALA A 393 10.89 14.36 -5.61
C ALA A 393 9.91 14.46 -6.79
N PHE A 394 9.54 13.35 -7.43
CA PHE A 394 8.53 13.36 -8.49
C PHE A 394 7.18 13.87 -7.97
N LEU A 395 6.72 13.34 -6.82
CA LEU A 395 5.48 13.78 -6.19
C LEU A 395 5.54 15.25 -5.79
N MET A 396 6.64 15.68 -5.17
CA MET A 396 6.77 17.02 -4.61
C MET A 396 7.03 18.12 -5.65
N LYS A 397 7.80 17.82 -6.69
CA LYS A 397 8.29 18.82 -7.66
C LYS A 397 7.62 18.73 -9.03
N VAL A 398 6.97 17.61 -9.38
CA VAL A 398 6.23 17.47 -10.66
C VAL A 398 4.73 17.44 -10.42
N VAL A 399 4.25 16.51 -9.59
CA VAL A 399 2.81 16.27 -9.41
C VAL A 399 2.14 17.36 -8.58
N THR A 400 2.71 17.70 -7.41
CA THR A 400 2.16 18.70 -6.48
C THR A 400 1.97 20.08 -7.11
N PRO A 401 2.92 20.63 -7.89
CA PRO A 401 2.71 21.92 -8.54
C PRO A 401 1.53 21.92 -9.52
N ILE A 402 1.34 20.83 -10.27
CA ILE A 402 0.21 20.70 -11.19
C ILE A 402 -1.11 20.71 -10.40
N TYR A 403 -1.17 20.00 -9.27
CA TYR A 403 -2.34 20.06 -8.39
C TYR A 403 -2.61 21.46 -7.84
N LYS A 404 -1.58 22.17 -7.38
CA LYS A 404 -1.73 23.54 -6.90
C LYS A 404 -2.26 24.48 -8.00
N VAL A 405 -1.86 24.27 -9.24
CA VAL A 405 -2.41 25.02 -10.38
C VAL A 405 -3.88 24.65 -10.58
N ILE A 406 -4.23 23.36 -10.61
CA ILE A 406 -5.63 22.89 -10.77
C ILE A 406 -6.53 23.42 -9.64
N GLU A 407 -6.05 23.41 -8.40
CA GLU A 407 -6.76 23.92 -7.23
C GLU A 407 -7.01 25.44 -7.33
N LYS A 408 -5.98 26.21 -7.66
CA LYS A 408 -6.11 27.66 -7.89
C LYS A 408 -7.08 27.98 -9.01
N VAL A 409 -6.96 27.25 -10.12
CA VAL A 409 -7.86 27.29 -11.27
C VAL A 409 -9.28 27.05 -10.77
N HIS A 410 -9.55 25.92 -10.10
CA HIS A 410 -10.87 25.58 -9.55
C HIS A 410 -11.45 26.64 -8.61
N SER A 411 -10.64 27.17 -7.67
CA SER A 411 -11.06 28.25 -6.78
C SER A 411 -11.41 29.55 -7.50
N LEU A 412 -10.78 29.83 -8.64
CA LEU A 412 -11.16 30.95 -9.52
C LEU A 412 -12.48 30.67 -10.28
N TYR A 413 -12.78 29.42 -10.67
CA TYR A 413 -14.05 29.04 -11.32
C TYR A 413 -15.25 29.03 -10.36
N ASP A 414 -15.07 28.64 -9.10
CA ASP A 414 -16.15 28.76 -8.11
C ASP A 414 -16.56 30.23 -7.88
N CYS A 415 -15.66 31.17 -8.22
CA CYS A 415 -15.91 32.61 -8.19
C CYS A 415 -16.58 33.14 -9.48
N ILE A 416 -16.57 32.38 -10.58
CA ILE A 416 -17.07 32.81 -11.91
C ILE A 416 -17.98 31.73 -12.51
N SER A 417 -19.31 31.95 -12.39
CA SER A 417 -20.41 31.06 -12.79
C SER A 417 -20.17 30.05 -13.93
N HIS A 418 -20.71 28.85 -13.68
CA HIS A 418 -20.87 27.58 -14.44
C HIS A 418 -20.94 27.55 -15.99
N HIS A 419 -20.93 28.66 -16.72
CA HIS A 419 -21.12 28.69 -18.18
C HIS A 419 -19.80 28.62 -18.99
N PHE A 420 -18.64 28.73 -18.33
CA PHE A 420 -17.33 28.82 -18.99
C PHE A 420 -16.61 27.48 -19.24
N PHE A 421 -17.17 26.36 -18.75
CA PHE A 421 -16.55 25.02 -18.87
C PHE A 421 -16.38 24.56 -20.34
N LEU A 422 -17.24 25.05 -21.25
CA LEU A 422 -17.19 24.72 -22.68
C LEU A 422 -16.24 25.61 -23.49
N LEU A 423 -15.88 26.81 -22.98
CA LEU A 423 -15.12 27.78 -23.77
C LEU A 423 -13.61 27.55 -23.70
N ILE A 424 -13.10 27.09 -22.56
CA ILE A 424 -11.64 26.87 -22.37
C ILE A 424 -11.15 25.59 -23.05
N PHE A 425 -12.01 24.55 -23.16
CA PHE A 425 -11.69 23.38 -23.98
C PHE A 425 -11.53 23.71 -25.48
N ARG A 426 -12.09 24.83 -25.95
CA ARG A 426 -11.91 25.32 -27.32
C ARG A 426 -10.70 26.22 -27.53
N LEU A 427 -10.08 26.75 -26.47
CA LEU A 427 -8.92 27.66 -26.56
C LEU A 427 -7.57 26.94 -26.34
N ILE A 428 -7.59 25.69 -25.91
CA ILE A 428 -6.40 24.84 -25.70
C ILE A 428 -6.25 23.76 -26.81
N SER A 429 -7.19 23.68 -27.76
CA SER A 429 -7.01 22.99 -29.05
C SER A 429 -6.61 23.98 -30.13
#